data_AF-A0A538KIJ3-F1
#
_entry.id   AF-A0A538KIJ3-F1
#
_cell.length_a   1.000
_cell.length_b   1.000
_cell.length_c   1.000
_cell.angle_alpha   90.00
_cell.angle_beta   90.00
_cell.angle_gamma   90.00
#
_symmetry.space_group_name_H-M   'P 1'
#
loop_
_entity.id
_entity.type
_entity.pdbx_description
1 polymer ?
#
loop_
_entity_poly.entity_id
_entity_poly.type
_entity_poly.pdbx_seq_one_letter_code
_entity_poly.pdbx_strand_id
1 'polypeptide(L)'
;MTGAVNRAELAAYLRRVGDRFPLERALVGGARVADERGAGPQRERGPEYVVVLVSEAFDGMPWLERVYQCGALWDASEMGAPADVHCYTPAELERKRMSLRRVGEAVEQGLDLMADVPG
;
A
#
# COMPACT_ATOMS: atom_id res chain seq x y z
N MET A 1 -5.38 9.33 19.53
CA MET A 1 -5.62 7.88 19.60
C MET A 1 -5.29 7.29 18.25
N THR A 2 -4.21 6.53 18.15
CA THR A 2 -3.94 5.75 16.95
C THR A 2 -4.94 4.60 16.93
N GLY A 3 -5.99 4.73 16.15
CA GLY A 3 -6.96 3.65 15.95
C GLY A 3 -6.32 2.51 15.17
N ALA A 4 -6.80 1.28 15.39
CA ALA A 4 -6.43 0.13 14.58
C ALA A 4 -6.63 0.43 13.08
N VAL A 5 -5.78 -0.12 12.22
CA VAL A 5 -5.89 0.07 10.77
C VAL A 5 -7.19 -0.59 10.27
N ASN A 6 -8.00 0.19 9.58
CA ASN A 6 -9.34 -0.20 9.13
C ASN A 6 -9.26 -1.30 8.05
N ARG A 7 -9.33 -2.57 8.47
CA ARG A 7 -9.25 -3.74 7.58
C ARG A 7 -10.41 -3.85 6.60
N ALA A 8 -11.61 -3.44 7.01
CA ALA A 8 -12.79 -3.48 6.15
C ALA A 8 -12.63 -2.50 4.97
N GLU A 9 -12.13 -1.30 5.24
CA GLU A 9 -11.88 -0.33 4.17
C GLU A 9 -10.68 -0.74 3.30
N LEU A 10 -9.64 -1.35 3.86
CA LEU A 10 -8.56 -1.95 3.03
C LEU A 10 -9.08 -3.03 2.07
N ALA A 11 -10.03 -3.87 2.52
CA ALA A 11 -10.71 -4.84 1.67
C ALA A 11 -11.46 -4.14 0.53
N ALA A 12 -12.22 -3.10 0.86
CA ALA A 12 -12.99 -2.34 -0.11
C ALA A 12 -12.09 -1.63 -1.12
N TYR A 13 -10.99 -1.03 -0.65
CA TYR A 13 -9.95 -0.45 -1.50
C TYR A 13 -9.36 -1.47 -2.46
N LEU A 14 -8.97 -2.65 -1.95
CA LEU A 14 -8.40 -3.71 -2.77
C LEU A 14 -9.36 -4.17 -3.86
N ARG A 15 -10.65 -4.33 -3.54
CA ARG A 15 -11.68 -4.64 -4.55
C ARG A 15 -11.79 -3.55 -5.63
N ARG A 16 -11.86 -2.28 -5.23
CA ARG A 16 -11.95 -1.15 -6.18
C ARG A 16 -10.75 -1.07 -7.12
N VAL A 17 -9.55 -1.38 -6.64
CA VAL A 17 -8.35 -1.47 -7.49
C VAL A 17 -8.39 -2.73 -8.35
N GLY A 18 -8.77 -3.87 -7.78
CA GLY A 18 -8.90 -5.17 -8.45
C GLY A 18 -9.87 -5.16 -9.63
N ASP A 19 -10.94 -4.36 -9.54
CA ASP A 19 -11.90 -4.15 -10.63
C ASP A 19 -11.27 -3.46 -11.86
N ARG A 20 -10.13 -2.79 -11.69
CA ARG A 20 -9.39 -2.09 -12.77
C ARG A 20 -8.11 -2.81 -13.18
N PHE A 21 -7.41 -3.41 -12.22
CA PHE A 21 -6.11 -4.03 -12.43
C PHE A 21 -6.10 -5.41 -11.77
N PRO A 22 -5.71 -6.48 -12.50
CA PRO A 22 -5.50 -7.78 -11.89
C PRO A 22 -4.25 -7.71 -10.99
N LEU A 23 -4.44 -7.65 -9.68
CA LEU A 23 -3.34 -7.54 -8.72
C LEU A 23 -2.72 -8.90 -8.44
N GLU A 24 -1.39 -9.02 -8.50
CA GLU A 24 -0.68 -10.21 -8.01
C GLU A 24 -0.20 -10.06 -6.57
N ARG A 25 0.00 -8.82 -6.08
CA ARG A 25 0.28 -8.52 -4.67
C ARG A 25 -0.26 -7.14 -4.28
N ALA A 26 -0.65 -7.01 -3.03
CA ALA A 26 -1.00 -5.73 -2.42
C ALA A 26 -0.51 -5.69 -0.98
N LEU A 27 0.30 -4.68 -0.66
CA LEU A 27 0.93 -4.54 0.66
C LEU A 27 0.62 -3.16 1.21
N VAL A 28 0.43 -3.06 2.52
CA VAL A 28 0.35 -1.77 3.21
C VAL A 28 1.32 -1.72 4.39
N GLY A 29 2.15 -0.67 4.40
CA GLY A 29 3.03 -0.29 5.50
C GLY A 29 2.76 1.15 5.93
N GLY A 30 3.79 1.80 6.46
CA GLY A 30 3.70 3.18 6.96
C GLY A 30 3.47 3.25 8.47
N ALA A 31 3.41 4.46 8.99
CA ALA A 31 3.41 4.72 10.42
C ALA A 31 2.29 4.01 11.17
N ARG A 32 1.07 3.98 10.63
CA ARG A 32 -0.07 3.36 11.32
C ARG A 32 0.04 1.85 11.41
N VAL A 33 0.59 1.20 10.37
CA VAL A 33 0.84 -0.24 10.39
C VAL A 33 1.95 -0.55 11.41
N ALA A 34 2.99 0.30 11.48
CA ALA A 34 4.04 0.16 12.47
C ALA A 34 3.50 0.36 13.91
N ASP A 35 2.67 1.38 14.13
CA ASP A 35 2.01 1.66 15.41
C ASP A 35 1.16 0.45 15.87
N GLU A 36 0.35 -0.13 14.96
CA GLU A 36 -0.46 -1.32 15.25
C GLU A 36 0.39 -2.55 15.61
N ARG A 37 1.56 -2.69 14.95
CA ARG A 37 2.54 -3.74 15.27
C ARG A 37 3.38 -3.45 16.53
N GLY A 38 3.09 -2.35 17.24
CA GLY A 38 3.75 -2.01 18.50
C GLY A 38 5.14 -1.40 18.34
N ALA A 39 5.42 -0.75 17.19
CA ALA A 39 6.66 -0.02 17.02
C ALA A 39 6.78 1.10 18.07
N GLY A 40 7.97 1.22 18.66
CA GLY A 40 8.29 2.31 19.58
C GLY A 40 8.38 3.69 18.88
N PRO A 41 8.67 4.76 19.64
CA PRO A 41 8.80 6.10 19.08
C PRO A 41 9.79 6.17 17.91
N GLN A 42 9.30 6.61 16.75
CA GLN A 42 10.10 6.75 15.53
C GLN A 42 10.70 8.16 15.46
N ARG A 43 11.99 8.27 15.09
CA ARG A 43 12.65 9.58 14.88
C ARG A 43 12.01 10.38 13.75
N GLU A 44 11.61 9.71 12.68
CA GLU A 44 10.83 10.26 11.57
C GLU A 44 9.68 9.29 11.30
N ARG A 45 8.44 9.78 11.43
CA ARG A 45 7.24 8.94 11.30
C ARG A 45 6.97 8.51 9.85
N GLY A 46 7.33 9.35 8.88
CA GLY A 46 7.03 9.12 7.46
C GLY A 46 5.53 9.19 7.14
N PRO A 47 5.10 8.71 5.96
CA PRO A 47 3.68 8.63 5.59
C PRO A 47 2.88 7.73 6.54
N GLU A 48 1.62 8.09 6.80
CA GLU A 48 0.71 7.27 7.61
C GLU A 48 0.49 5.88 7.00
N TYR A 49 0.35 5.85 5.67
CA TYR A 49 0.22 4.64 4.87
C TYR A 49 1.15 4.69 3.66
N VAL A 50 1.85 3.58 3.43
CA VAL A 50 2.61 3.32 2.21
C VAL A 50 1.98 2.10 1.56
N VAL A 51 1.33 2.27 0.42
CA VAL A 51 0.64 1.18 -0.29
C VAL A 51 1.49 0.75 -1.47
N VAL A 52 1.76 -0.54 -1.59
CA VAL A 52 2.47 -1.12 -2.73
C VAL A 52 1.53 -2.09 -3.45
N LEU A 53 1.17 -1.75 -4.68
CA LEU A 53 0.34 -2.54 -5.57
C LEU A 53 1.20 -3.14 -6.66
N VAL A 54 0.99 -4.43 -6.94
CA VAL A 54 1.72 -5.17 -7.95
C VAL A 54 0.75 -5.73 -8.97
N SER A 55 0.96 -5.36 -10.24
CA SER A 55 0.19 -5.86 -11.39
C SER A 55 1.09 -5.89 -12.63
N GLU A 56 1.08 -6.98 -13.39
CA GLU A 56 1.65 -6.99 -14.75
C GLU A 56 0.93 -6.01 -15.68
N ALA A 57 -0.34 -5.67 -15.40
CA ALA A 57 -1.10 -4.69 -16.19
C ALA A 57 -0.57 -3.26 -16.07
N PHE A 58 0.38 -3.00 -15.16
CA PHE A 58 1.08 -1.72 -15.11
C PHE A 58 2.17 -1.61 -16.17
N ASP A 59 2.62 -2.70 -16.80
CA ASP A 59 3.64 -2.64 -17.83
C ASP A 59 3.23 -1.72 -18.99
N GLY A 60 4.18 -0.91 -19.47
CA GLY A 60 3.91 0.12 -20.49
C GLY A 60 3.08 1.33 -20.05
N MET A 61 2.45 1.33 -18.85
CA MET A 61 1.68 2.48 -18.36
C MET A 61 2.60 3.55 -17.75
N PRO A 62 2.38 4.87 -17.98
CA PRO A 62 3.13 5.93 -17.31
C PRO A 62 2.96 5.90 -15.78
N TRP A 63 4.05 6.08 -15.04
CA TRP A 63 4.03 6.03 -13.56
C TRP A 63 2.97 6.96 -12.93
N LEU A 64 2.91 8.22 -13.39
CA LEU A 64 1.96 9.20 -12.84
C LEU A 64 0.50 8.77 -13.04
N GLU A 65 0.19 8.09 -14.14
CA GLU A 65 -1.14 7.56 -14.41
C GLU A 65 -1.49 6.45 -13.43
N ARG A 66 -0.57 5.48 -13.22
CA ARG A 66 -0.77 4.37 -12.29
C ARG A 66 -1.09 4.86 -10.87
N VAL A 67 -0.27 5.79 -10.35
CA VAL A 67 -0.45 6.31 -8.98
C VAL A 67 -1.67 7.22 -8.88
N TYR A 68 -2.01 7.98 -9.92
CA TYR A 68 -3.23 8.77 -9.95
C TYR A 68 -4.47 7.87 -9.90
N GLN A 69 -4.55 6.86 -10.76
CA GLN A 69 -5.71 5.97 -10.81
C GLN A 69 -5.89 5.17 -9.52
N CYS A 70 -4.80 4.60 -8.97
CA CYS A 70 -4.87 3.80 -7.74
C CYS A 70 -5.03 4.67 -6.48
N GLY A 71 -4.42 5.87 -6.46
CA GLY A 71 -4.55 6.82 -5.37
C GLY A 71 -5.96 7.44 -5.28
N ALA A 72 -6.61 7.70 -6.41
CA ALA A 72 -7.98 8.21 -6.44
C ALA A 72 -9.03 7.24 -5.86
N LEU A 73 -8.70 5.96 -5.71
CA LEU A 73 -9.58 4.94 -5.13
C LEU A 73 -9.44 4.81 -3.61
N TRP A 74 -8.45 5.48 -3.02
CA TRP A 74 -8.21 5.50 -1.58
C TRP A 74 -9.18 6.44 -0.88
N ASP A 75 -9.89 5.94 0.14
CA ASP A 75 -10.75 6.79 0.97
C ASP A 75 -9.98 7.29 2.20
N ALA A 76 -9.44 8.50 2.09
CA ALA A 76 -8.69 9.11 3.19
C ALA A 76 -9.58 9.45 4.42
N SER A 77 -10.89 9.58 4.23
CA SER A 77 -11.82 9.86 5.33
C SER A 77 -12.06 8.62 6.18
N GLU A 78 -12.29 7.46 5.53
CA GLU A 78 -12.46 6.17 6.18
C GLU A 78 -11.15 5.61 6.75
N MET A 79 -10.02 5.85 6.05
CA MET A 79 -8.70 5.42 6.50
C MET A 79 -8.06 6.39 7.51
N GLY A 80 -8.59 7.61 7.60
CA GLY A 80 -8.14 8.68 8.51
C GLY A 80 -6.81 9.35 8.12
N ALA A 81 -6.26 9.06 6.93
CA ALA A 81 -5.08 9.69 6.35
C ALA A 81 -4.94 9.34 4.86
N PRO A 82 -4.24 10.16 4.05
CA PRO A 82 -3.90 9.79 2.67
C PRO A 82 -2.85 8.66 2.64
N ALA A 83 -2.80 7.94 1.51
CA ALA A 83 -1.76 6.95 1.23
C ALA A 83 -0.72 7.47 0.24
N ASP A 84 0.54 7.11 0.48
CA ASP A 84 1.61 7.17 -0.52
C ASP A 84 1.57 5.88 -1.35
N VAL A 85 1.04 5.96 -2.57
CA VAL A 85 0.74 4.79 -3.42
C VAL A 85 1.86 4.54 -4.41
N HIS A 86 2.31 3.28 -4.47
CA HIS A 86 3.33 2.79 -5.37
C HIS A 86 2.79 1.64 -6.23
N CYS A 87 2.91 1.75 -7.55
CA CYS A 87 2.35 0.77 -8.50
C CYS A 87 3.43 0.18 -9.41
N TYR A 88 3.76 -1.09 -9.21
CA TYR A 88 4.88 -1.75 -9.89
C TYR A 88 4.46 -3.00 -10.65
N THR A 89 5.15 -3.32 -11.74
CA THR A 89 5.19 -4.71 -12.20
C THR A 89 5.98 -5.57 -11.20
N PRO A 90 5.80 -6.91 -11.18
CA PRO A 90 6.60 -7.80 -10.33
C PRO A 90 8.12 -7.57 -10.49
N ALA A 91 8.59 -7.41 -11.73
CA ALA A 91 9.99 -7.15 -12.01
C ALA A 91 10.48 -5.78 -11.51
N GLU A 92 9.63 -4.74 -11.59
CA GLU A 92 9.94 -3.43 -11.04
C GLU A 92 10.05 -3.46 -9.51
N LEU A 93 9.13 -4.16 -8.83
CA LEU A 93 9.13 -4.26 -7.37
C LEU A 93 10.44 -4.85 -6.84
N GLU A 94 10.94 -5.91 -7.48
CA GLU A 94 12.19 -6.58 -7.09
C GLU A 94 13.37 -5.59 -7.03
N ARG A 95 13.44 -4.64 -7.97
CA ARG A 95 14.47 -3.60 -7.99
C ARG A 95 14.17 -2.48 -6.99
N LYS A 96 12.89 -2.12 -6.83
CA LYS A 96 12.46 -0.97 -6.01
C LYS A 96 12.51 -1.25 -4.52
N ARG A 97 12.24 -2.47 -4.08
CA ARG A 97 12.36 -2.84 -2.65
C ARG A 97 13.78 -2.66 -2.12
N MET A 98 14.80 -2.87 -2.95
CA MET A 98 16.21 -2.70 -2.57
C MET A 98 16.68 -1.24 -2.58
N SER A 99 16.05 -0.38 -3.41
CA SER A 99 16.52 0.99 -3.66
C SER A 99 15.67 2.06 -2.97
N LEU A 100 14.44 1.75 -2.59
CA LEU A 100 13.53 2.67 -1.91
C LEU A 100 13.16 2.11 -0.54
N ARG A 101 13.77 2.68 0.52
CA ARG A 101 13.59 2.25 1.91
C ARG A 101 12.12 2.00 2.29
N ARG A 102 11.23 2.96 2.03
CA ARG A 102 9.80 2.85 2.35
C ARG A 102 9.08 1.70 1.63
N VAL A 103 9.48 1.39 0.40
CA VAL A 103 8.92 0.26 -0.37
C VAL A 103 9.46 -1.05 0.22
N GLY A 104 10.75 -1.12 0.52
CA GLY A 104 11.34 -2.25 1.22
C GLY A 104 10.67 -2.53 2.57
N GLU A 105 10.52 -1.50 3.41
CA GLU A 105 9.83 -1.61 4.71
C GLU A 105 8.39 -2.10 4.56
N ALA A 106 7.62 -1.58 3.59
CA ALA A 106 6.26 -2.05 3.33
C ALA A 106 6.21 -3.51 2.84
N VAL A 107 7.20 -3.96 2.06
CA VAL A 107 7.30 -5.35 1.58
C VAL A 107 7.70 -6.31 2.70
N GLU A 108 8.63 -5.92 3.57
CA GLU A 108 9.19 -6.80 4.60
C GLU A 108 8.34 -6.83 5.88
N GLN A 109 7.73 -5.70 6.24
CA GLN A 109 7.10 -5.50 7.55
C GLN A 109 5.62 -5.09 7.44
N GLY A 110 5.14 -4.82 6.23
CA GLY A 110 3.74 -4.46 6.00
C GLY A 110 2.76 -5.60 6.24
N LEU A 111 1.49 -5.31 5.99
CA LEU A 111 0.42 -6.29 5.95
C LEU A 111 0.23 -6.74 4.51
N ASP A 112 0.03 -8.04 4.29
CA ASP A 112 -0.31 -8.57 2.97
C ASP A 112 -1.84 -8.50 2.82
N LEU A 113 -2.32 -7.55 2.04
CA LEU A 113 -3.75 -7.31 1.91
C LEU A 113 -4.49 -8.44 1.19
N MET A 114 -3.79 -9.30 0.46
CA MET A 114 -4.42 -10.40 -0.26
C MET A 114 -4.41 -11.69 0.56
N ALA A 115 -3.53 -11.80 1.56
CA ALA A 115 -3.51 -12.90 2.52
C ALA A 115 -4.28 -12.60 3.82
N ASP A 116 -4.21 -11.35 4.30
CA ASP A 116 -4.70 -10.93 5.62
C ASP A 116 -6.13 -10.35 5.60
N VAL A 117 -6.72 -10.17 4.41
CA VAL A 117 -8.08 -9.66 4.25
C VAL A 117 -8.91 -10.67 3.46
N PRO A 118 -9.81 -11.44 4.13
CA PRO A 118 -10.74 -12.31 3.42
C PRO A 118 -11.65 -11.47 2.52
N GLY A 119 -11.81 -11.91 1.27
CA GLY A 119 -12.73 -11.31 0.30
C GLY A 119 -14.19 -11.44 0.69
#